data_AF-A0A7Y5T7D7-F1
#
_entry.id   AF-A0A7Y5T7D7-F1
#
_cell.length_a   1.000
_cell.length_b   1.000
_cell.length_c   1.000
_cell.angle_alpha   90.00
_cell.angle_beta   90.00
_cell.angle_gamma   90.00
#
_symmetry.space_group_name_H-M   'P 1'
#
loop_
_entity.id
_entity.type
_entity.pdbx_description
1 polymer ?
#
loop_
_entity_poly.entity_id
_entity_poly.type
_entity_poly.pdbx_seq_one_letter_code
_entity_poly.pdbx_strand_id
1 'polypeptide(L)'
;MLWRVRTTLPDRPGSLAALARHCGERSVNILGLQIFPGVSGVTDELVLRAPSAWRLADVAALVEDAGGRHVSVAACTEHALVDGPIQYLHALRRLADDPATVAALLGRLLDAEPVGAADADLDAVSDHLRVAVGPHRVTLRRTAPFTATEHARAVAFAEVAGELVGTPPAYDVPSADPEGTPEVRLATYADTPALMRMHDRCSADTVYKRYATPLTRLDERMARRLLLSGGGALVAGVGDEVVDAATVYVVEAGLAEVALVVEDGWQRRGLGSR
;
A
#
# COMPACT_ATOMS: atom_id res chain seq x y z
N MET A 1 17.57 -9.69 -23.82
CA MET A 1 16.76 -8.46 -23.60
C MET A 1 15.52 -8.83 -22.81
N LEU A 2 15.01 -7.91 -21.98
CA LEU A 2 13.77 -8.11 -21.22
C LEU A 2 12.62 -7.36 -21.89
N TRP A 3 11.49 -8.04 -21.99
CA TRP A 3 10.28 -7.54 -22.62
C TRP A 3 9.09 -7.76 -21.71
N ARG A 4 8.26 -6.73 -21.51
CA ARG A 4 6.92 -6.87 -20.97
C ARG A 4 5.96 -7.05 -22.14
N VAL A 5 5.13 -8.08 -22.06
CA VAL A 5 4.15 -8.42 -23.08
C VAL A 5 2.79 -8.49 -22.42
N ARG A 6 1.80 -7.82 -23.00
CA ARG A 6 0.38 -8.02 -22.67
C ARG A 6 -0.32 -8.64 -23.86
N THR A 7 -1.11 -9.67 -23.64
CA THR A 7 -1.89 -10.33 -24.69
C THR A 7 -3.17 -10.91 -24.12
N THR A 8 -4.18 -11.12 -24.96
CA THR A 8 -5.36 -11.88 -24.61
C THR A 8 -5.26 -13.29 -25.19
N LEU A 9 -5.25 -14.30 -24.32
CA LEU A 9 -5.34 -15.70 -24.71
C LEU A 9 -6.77 -16.23 -24.58
N PRO A 10 -7.14 -17.25 -25.37
CA PRO A 10 -8.40 -17.96 -25.16
C PRO A 10 -8.45 -18.63 -23.78
N ASP A 11 -9.54 -18.43 -23.05
CA ASP A 11 -9.76 -19.06 -21.74
C ASP A 11 -10.15 -20.54 -21.89
N ARG A 12 -9.14 -21.39 -22.11
CA ARG A 12 -9.30 -22.84 -22.21
C ARG A 12 -7.99 -23.56 -21.88
N PRO A 13 -8.05 -24.82 -21.41
CA PRO A 13 -6.87 -25.63 -21.19
C PRO A 13 -5.96 -25.67 -22.42
N GLY A 14 -4.65 -25.53 -22.20
CA GLY A 14 -3.64 -25.62 -23.25
C GLY A 14 -3.26 -24.30 -23.93
N SER A 15 -4.00 -23.20 -23.76
CA SER A 15 -3.64 -21.90 -24.36
C SER A 15 -2.27 -21.41 -23.86
N LEU A 16 -2.05 -21.37 -22.55
CA LEU A 16 -0.74 -21.00 -21.97
C LEU A 16 0.34 -22.02 -22.31
N ALA A 17 0.01 -23.31 -22.42
CA ALA A 17 0.97 -24.34 -22.81
C ALA A 17 1.47 -24.15 -24.25
N ALA A 18 0.59 -23.75 -25.17
CA ALA A 18 0.97 -23.41 -26.53
C ALA A 18 1.94 -22.22 -26.57
N LEU A 19 1.67 -21.16 -25.79
CA LEU A 19 2.58 -20.02 -25.67
C LEU A 19 3.94 -20.43 -25.08
N ALA A 20 3.95 -21.18 -23.98
CA ALA A 20 5.17 -21.67 -23.36
C ALA A 20 6.01 -22.52 -24.33
N ARG A 21 5.37 -23.36 -25.15
CA ARG A 21 6.05 -24.16 -26.17
C ARG A 21 6.73 -23.29 -27.23
N HIS A 22 6.02 -22.30 -27.80
CA HIS A 22 6.61 -21.40 -28.80
C HIS A 22 7.78 -20.59 -28.23
N CYS A 23 7.68 -20.15 -26.96
CA CYS A 23 8.78 -19.49 -26.26
C CYS A 23 9.99 -20.43 -26.17
N GLY A 24 9.79 -21.68 -25.72
CA GLY A 24 10.86 -22.68 -25.61
C GLY A 24 11.55 -23.00 -26.94
N GLU A 25 10.78 -23.21 -28.01
CA GLU A 25 11.30 -23.49 -29.36
C GLU A 25 12.20 -22.38 -29.91
N ARG A 26 11.99 -21.14 -29.44
CA ARG A 26 12.71 -19.94 -29.89
C ARG A 26 13.70 -19.41 -28.85
N SER A 27 14.00 -20.20 -27.81
CA SER A 27 14.92 -19.83 -26.72
C SER A 27 14.52 -18.54 -25.98
N VAL A 28 13.21 -18.31 -25.82
CA VAL A 28 12.64 -17.22 -25.02
C VAL A 28 12.20 -17.77 -23.67
N ASN A 29 12.67 -17.17 -22.59
CA ASN A 29 12.32 -17.58 -21.23
C ASN A 29 11.18 -16.72 -20.67
N ILE A 30 10.22 -17.34 -19.98
CA ILE A 30 9.14 -16.64 -19.26
C ILE A 30 9.60 -16.47 -17.81
N LEU A 31 9.85 -15.23 -17.39
CA LEU A 31 10.35 -14.91 -16.06
C LEU A 31 9.25 -14.50 -15.08
N GLY A 32 8.12 -14.03 -15.60
CA GLY A 32 6.97 -13.63 -14.80
C GLY A 32 5.69 -13.77 -15.61
N LEU A 33 4.60 -14.12 -14.94
CA LEU A 33 3.26 -14.24 -15.52
C LEU A 33 2.25 -13.71 -14.51
N GLN A 34 1.41 -12.79 -14.96
CA GLN A 34 0.22 -12.36 -14.26
C GLN A 34 -0.99 -12.58 -15.16
N ILE A 35 -2.06 -13.09 -14.55
CA ILE A 35 -3.28 -13.46 -15.25
C ILE A 35 -4.39 -12.54 -14.77
N PHE A 36 -5.07 -11.89 -15.70
CA PHE A 36 -6.18 -10.98 -15.44
C PHE A 36 -7.43 -11.53 -16.13
N PRO A 37 -8.32 -12.22 -15.38
CA PRO A 37 -9.57 -12.71 -15.92
C PRO A 37 -10.45 -11.55 -16.42
N GLY A 38 -11.03 -11.70 -17.61
CA GLY A 38 -11.92 -10.71 -18.22
C GLY A 38 -13.16 -11.35 -18.83
N VAL A 39 -14.11 -10.51 -19.24
CA VAL A 39 -15.43 -10.95 -19.75
C VAL A 39 -15.36 -11.60 -21.13
N SER A 40 -14.36 -11.26 -21.95
CA SER A 40 -14.17 -11.72 -23.34
C SER A 40 -12.96 -12.65 -23.53
N GLY A 41 -12.26 -12.99 -22.45
CA GLY A 41 -11.03 -13.77 -22.46
C GLY A 41 -10.14 -13.42 -21.27
N VAL A 42 -8.95 -14.02 -21.25
CA VAL A 42 -7.97 -13.79 -20.19
C VAL A 42 -6.86 -12.90 -20.74
N THR A 43 -6.65 -11.76 -20.09
CA THR A 43 -5.51 -10.89 -20.38
C THR A 43 -4.33 -11.36 -19.55
N ASP A 44 -3.27 -11.78 -20.22
CA ASP A 44 -2.02 -12.21 -19.60
C ASP A 44 -0.97 -11.12 -19.76
N GLU A 45 -0.24 -10.84 -18.67
CA GLU A 45 0.98 -10.05 -18.71
C GLU A 45 2.17 -10.96 -18.42
N LEU A 46 3.17 -10.91 -19.30
CA LEU A 46 4.37 -11.73 -19.23
C LEU A 46 5.60 -10.84 -19.18
N VAL A 47 6.61 -11.26 -18.42
CA VAL A 47 7.98 -10.75 -18.54
C VAL A 47 8.83 -11.81 -19.22
N LEU A 48 9.31 -11.50 -20.41
CA LEU A 48 10.06 -12.42 -21.26
C LEU A 48 11.53 -12.02 -21.33
N ARG A 49 12.42 -13.01 -21.33
CA ARG A 49 13.83 -12.84 -21.70
C ARG A 49 14.07 -13.46 -23.06
N ALA A 50 14.30 -12.61 -24.05
CA ALA A 50 14.59 -13.01 -25.43
C ALA A 50 16.09 -12.84 -25.78
N PRO A 51 16.58 -13.50 -26.84
CA PRO A 51 17.93 -13.28 -27.37
C PRO A 51 18.20 -11.79 -27.67
N SER A 52 19.46 -11.36 -27.59
CA SER A 52 19.84 -9.94 -27.72
C SER A 52 19.56 -9.33 -29.10
N ALA A 53 19.51 -10.16 -30.15
CA ALA A 53 19.21 -9.72 -31.51
C ALA A 53 17.71 -9.44 -31.75
N TRP A 54 16.83 -9.88 -30.84
CA TRP A 54 15.39 -9.74 -31.02
C TRP A 54 14.93 -8.31 -30.82
N ARG A 55 14.00 -7.90 -31.68
CA ARG A 55 13.31 -6.63 -31.66
C ARG A 55 11.87 -6.81 -31.21
N LEU A 56 11.18 -5.70 -31.01
CA LEU A 56 9.77 -5.67 -30.62
C LEU A 56 8.89 -6.54 -31.54
N ALA A 57 9.10 -6.44 -32.86
CA ALA A 57 8.34 -7.19 -33.86
C ALA A 57 8.52 -8.71 -33.73
N ASP A 58 9.72 -9.18 -33.37
CA ASP A 58 9.99 -10.61 -33.21
C ASP A 58 9.23 -11.19 -32.01
N VAL A 59 9.16 -10.41 -30.92
CA VAL A 59 8.41 -10.77 -29.71
C VAL A 59 6.91 -10.75 -29.97
N ALA A 60 6.41 -9.74 -30.69
CA ALA A 60 4.99 -9.68 -31.06
C ALA A 60 4.59 -10.87 -31.93
N ALA A 61 5.35 -11.16 -32.99
CA ALA A 61 5.11 -12.29 -33.89
C ALA A 61 5.14 -13.63 -33.13
N LEU A 62 6.08 -13.82 -32.21
CA LEU A 62 6.12 -15.01 -31.34
C LEU A 62 4.80 -15.24 -30.59
N VAL A 63 4.25 -14.17 -30.02
CA VAL A 63 3.05 -14.24 -29.17
C VAL A 63 1.79 -14.40 -30.02
N GLU A 64 1.73 -13.75 -31.18
CA GLU A 64 0.64 -13.90 -32.16
C GLU A 64 0.60 -15.31 -32.75
N ASP A 65 1.75 -15.87 -33.13
CA ASP A 65 1.89 -17.26 -33.60
C ASP A 65 1.38 -18.27 -32.56
N ALA A 66 1.56 -17.96 -31.27
CA ALA A 66 1.07 -18.76 -30.17
C ALA A 66 -0.45 -18.62 -29.92
N GLY A 67 -1.14 -17.78 -30.70
CA GLY A 67 -2.59 -17.53 -30.59
C GLY A 67 -2.95 -16.34 -29.71
N GLY A 68 -1.98 -15.51 -29.34
CA GLY A 68 -2.18 -14.24 -28.64
C GLY A 68 -2.91 -13.22 -29.52
N ARG A 69 -3.85 -12.49 -28.91
CA ARG A 69 -4.53 -11.34 -29.53
C ARG A 69 -4.24 -10.07 -28.74
N HIS A 70 -4.52 -8.91 -29.32
CA HIS A 70 -4.33 -7.60 -28.69
C HIS A 70 -2.93 -7.46 -28.06
N VAL A 71 -1.90 -7.88 -28.81
CA VAL A 71 -0.53 -7.98 -28.31
C VAL A 71 0.06 -6.58 -28.19
N SER A 72 0.51 -6.24 -26.97
CA SER A 72 1.31 -5.07 -26.69
C SER A 72 2.66 -5.51 -26.15
N VAL A 73 3.74 -4.91 -26.65
CA VAL A 73 5.11 -5.25 -26.28
C VAL A 73 5.87 -3.98 -25.94
N ALA A 74 6.54 -3.98 -24.79
CA ALA A 74 7.42 -2.91 -24.35
C ALA A 74 8.73 -3.49 -23.83
N ALA A 75 9.85 -2.80 -24.07
CA ALA A 75 11.10 -3.11 -23.40
C ALA A 75 10.96 -2.82 -21.90
N CYS A 76 11.51 -3.68 -21.04
CA CYS A 76 11.48 -3.47 -19.59
C CYS A 76 12.84 -3.76 -18.95
N THR A 77 12.96 -3.40 -17.67
CA THR A 77 14.13 -3.68 -16.84
C THR A 77 13.82 -4.79 -15.84
N GLU A 78 14.83 -5.21 -15.07
CA GLU A 78 14.65 -6.21 -14.00
C GLU A 78 13.65 -5.78 -12.91
N HIS A 79 13.33 -4.49 -12.84
CA HIS A 79 12.27 -3.98 -11.96
C HIS A 79 10.91 -4.64 -12.23
N ALA A 80 10.65 -5.08 -13.46
CA ALA A 80 9.43 -5.80 -13.82
C ALA A 80 9.31 -7.18 -13.16
N LEU A 81 10.40 -7.72 -12.60
CA LEU A 81 10.44 -9.02 -11.93
C LEU A 81 10.23 -8.92 -10.41
N VAL A 82 10.20 -7.70 -9.87
CA VAL A 82 10.03 -7.50 -8.44
C VAL A 82 8.58 -7.82 -8.05
N ASP A 83 8.40 -8.58 -6.97
CA ASP A 83 7.08 -9.00 -6.50
C ASP A 83 6.13 -7.82 -6.27
N GLY A 84 4.99 -7.83 -6.95
CA GLY A 84 4.00 -6.76 -6.91
C GLY A 84 3.51 -6.47 -5.49
N PRO A 85 2.95 -7.44 -4.75
CA PRO A 85 2.52 -7.25 -3.36
C PRO A 85 3.56 -6.57 -2.45
N ILE A 86 4.82 -6.99 -2.52
CA ILE A 86 5.92 -6.36 -1.77
C ILE A 86 6.12 -4.90 -2.19
N GLN A 87 6.04 -4.58 -3.49
CA GLN A 87 6.14 -3.21 -3.97
C GLN A 87 5.02 -2.30 -3.44
N TYR A 88 3.77 -2.79 -3.38
CA TYR A 88 2.65 -2.02 -2.82
C TYR A 88 2.90 -1.64 -1.35
N LEU A 89 3.40 -2.57 -0.53
CA LEU A 89 3.74 -2.30 0.87
C LEU A 89 4.90 -1.29 1.01
N HIS A 90 5.94 -1.43 0.19
CA HIS A 90 7.03 -0.46 0.18
C HIS A 90 6.59 0.92 -0.31
N ALA A 91 5.66 0.99 -1.25
CA ALA A 91 5.09 2.24 -1.73
C ALA A 91 4.30 2.95 -0.64
N LEU A 92 3.45 2.24 0.11
CA LEU A 92 2.73 2.82 1.24
C LEU A 92 3.69 3.36 2.30
N ARG A 93 4.77 2.63 2.60
CA ARG A 93 5.78 3.10 3.55
C ARG A 93 6.47 4.38 3.07
N ARG A 94 6.84 4.47 1.79
CA ARG A 94 7.45 5.69 1.22
C ARG A 94 6.49 6.86 1.20
N LEU A 95 5.22 6.59 0.94
CA LEU A 95 4.19 7.62 0.91
C LEU A 95 3.99 8.27 2.29
N ALA A 96 4.13 7.48 3.37
CA ALA A 96 4.10 8.01 4.73
C ALA A 96 5.25 8.99 5.03
N ASP A 97 6.38 8.87 4.33
CA ASP A 97 7.54 9.78 4.47
C ASP A 97 7.42 11.00 3.54
N ASP A 98 6.89 10.83 2.32
CA ASP A 98 6.72 11.89 1.32
C ASP A 98 5.38 11.73 0.54
N PRO A 99 4.31 12.40 1.00
CA PRO A 99 2.99 12.38 0.36
C PRO A 99 2.97 12.85 -1.10
N ALA A 100 3.90 13.72 -1.51
CA ALA A 100 3.94 14.25 -2.87
C ALA A 100 4.30 13.18 -3.91
N THR A 101 4.84 12.03 -3.47
CA THR A 101 5.27 10.94 -4.36
C THR A 101 4.14 10.03 -4.83
N VAL A 102 2.89 10.22 -4.37
CA VAL A 102 1.75 9.33 -4.65
C VAL A 102 1.56 9.01 -6.13
N ALA A 103 1.62 10.02 -7.00
CA ALA A 103 1.39 9.84 -8.43
C ALA A 103 2.51 9.02 -9.08
N ALA A 104 3.76 9.30 -8.70
CA ALA A 104 4.94 8.57 -9.18
C ALA A 104 4.99 7.13 -8.65
N LEU A 105 4.54 6.89 -7.41
CA LEU A 105 4.43 5.55 -6.83
C LEU A 105 3.37 4.72 -7.55
N LEU A 106 2.16 5.25 -7.71
CA LEU A 106 1.09 4.58 -8.44
C LEU A 106 1.46 4.33 -9.91
N GLY A 107 2.11 5.29 -10.56
CA GLY A 107 2.63 5.12 -11.92
C GLY A 107 3.60 3.94 -12.02
N ARG A 108 4.56 3.81 -11.09
CA ARG A 108 5.47 2.66 -11.07
C ARG A 108 4.76 1.34 -10.80
N LEU A 109 3.85 1.30 -9.82
CA LEU A 109 3.12 0.08 -9.45
C LEU A 109 2.25 -0.47 -10.58
N LEU A 110 1.73 0.41 -11.43
CA LEU A 110 0.82 0.07 -12.53
C LEU A 110 1.48 0.16 -13.90
N ASP A 111 2.80 0.37 -13.95
CA ASP A 111 3.57 0.57 -15.18
C ASP A 111 2.92 1.60 -16.12
N ALA A 112 2.59 2.75 -15.55
CA ALA A 112 1.86 3.82 -16.20
C ALA A 112 2.51 5.17 -15.92
N GLU A 113 2.29 6.13 -16.82
CA GLU A 113 2.79 7.47 -16.67
C GLU A 113 1.77 8.32 -15.89
N PRO A 114 2.20 9.02 -14.82
CA PRO A 114 1.33 10.01 -14.20
C PRO A 114 1.14 11.20 -15.15
N VAL A 115 -0.10 11.59 -15.36
CA VAL A 115 -0.45 12.76 -16.17
C VAL A 115 -0.34 14.00 -15.30
N GLY A 116 0.55 14.93 -15.66
CA GLY A 116 0.62 16.25 -15.04
C GLY A 116 -0.63 17.08 -15.37
N ALA A 117 -0.96 18.07 -14.53
CA ALA A 117 -2.13 18.94 -14.73
C ALA A 117 -2.12 19.71 -16.08
N ALA A 118 -0.99 19.76 -16.79
CA ALA A 118 -0.81 20.46 -18.06
C ALA A 118 -0.73 19.54 -19.31
N ASP A 119 -0.75 18.21 -19.16
CA ASP A 119 -0.47 17.25 -20.26
C ASP A 119 -1.75 16.63 -20.86
N ALA A 120 -2.73 17.47 -21.23
CA ALA A 120 -4.03 17.03 -21.75
C ALA A 120 -4.06 16.70 -23.26
N ASP A 121 -2.95 16.86 -23.99
CA ASP A 121 -2.98 16.97 -25.47
C ASP A 121 -2.67 15.67 -26.25
N LEU A 122 -2.67 14.50 -25.61
CA LEU A 122 -2.41 13.20 -26.26
C LEU A 122 -3.49 12.13 -25.90
N ASP A 123 -4.76 12.47 -26.09
CA ASP A 123 -5.92 11.66 -25.64
C ASP A 123 -6.28 10.45 -26.52
N ALA A 124 -5.85 10.39 -27.79
CA ALA A 124 -6.49 9.49 -28.76
C ALA A 124 -6.03 8.01 -28.72
N VAL A 125 -4.92 7.67 -28.05
CA VAL A 125 -4.30 6.33 -28.12
C VAL A 125 -3.89 5.77 -26.74
N SER A 126 -4.26 6.44 -25.66
CA SER A 126 -3.93 6.02 -24.30
C SER A 126 -5.19 5.69 -23.51
N ASP A 127 -5.13 4.65 -22.70
CA ASP A 127 -6.13 4.40 -21.67
C ASP A 127 -5.75 5.16 -20.39
N HIS A 128 -6.76 5.57 -19.62
CA HIS A 128 -6.60 6.41 -18.45
C HIS A 128 -7.23 5.79 -17.20
N LEU A 129 -6.46 5.78 -16.11
CA LEU A 129 -6.95 5.40 -14.79
C LEU A 129 -6.93 6.63 -13.88
N ARG A 130 -8.07 6.92 -13.26
CA ARG A 130 -8.21 8.02 -12.29
C ARG A 130 -8.57 7.48 -10.92
N VAL A 131 -7.86 7.93 -9.90
CA VAL A 131 -8.13 7.56 -8.51
C VAL A 131 -7.94 8.77 -7.58
N ALA A 132 -8.77 8.85 -6.54
CA ALA A 132 -8.67 9.87 -5.51
C ALA A 132 -7.88 9.31 -4.32
N VAL A 133 -6.87 10.04 -3.86
CA VAL A 133 -6.04 9.70 -2.70
C VAL A 133 -6.14 10.84 -1.70
N GLY A 134 -7.05 10.71 -0.73
CA GLY A 134 -7.41 11.80 0.17
C GLY A 134 -7.86 13.04 -0.62
N PRO A 135 -7.25 14.23 -0.44
CA PRO A 135 -7.57 15.43 -1.21
C PRO A 135 -6.97 15.44 -2.63
N HIS A 136 -6.06 14.52 -2.95
CA HIS A 136 -5.36 14.50 -4.22
C HIS A 136 -6.09 13.66 -5.27
N ARG A 137 -5.99 14.07 -6.54
CA ARG A 137 -6.43 13.27 -7.69
C ARG A 137 -5.23 12.83 -8.50
N VAL A 138 -5.08 11.52 -8.68
CA VAL A 138 -4.04 10.94 -9.52
C VAL A 138 -4.69 10.45 -10.81
N THR A 139 -4.12 10.86 -11.94
CA THR A 139 -4.47 10.33 -13.26
C THR A 139 -3.23 9.65 -13.84
N LEU A 140 -3.39 8.40 -14.26
CA LEU A 140 -2.36 7.63 -14.92
C LEU A 140 -2.78 7.39 -16.37
N ARG A 141 -1.81 7.32 -17.28
CA ARG A 141 -2.02 6.94 -18.68
C ARG A 141 -1.03 5.87 -19.13
N ARG A 142 -1.44 5.04 -20.08
CA ARG A 142 -0.55 4.17 -20.87
C ARG A 142 -1.28 3.68 -22.13
N THR A 143 -0.56 3.10 -23.07
CA THR A 143 -1.13 2.61 -24.35
C THR A 143 -1.93 1.31 -24.21
N ALA A 144 -1.57 0.46 -23.24
CA ALA A 144 -2.28 -0.79 -22.98
C ALA A 144 -3.47 -0.57 -22.02
N PRO A 145 -4.67 -1.10 -22.31
CA PRO A 145 -5.82 -0.93 -21.42
C PRO A 145 -5.57 -1.40 -19.99
N PHE A 146 -6.14 -0.70 -19.01
CA PHE A 146 -6.19 -1.12 -17.61
C PHE A 146 -7.21 -2.25 -17.42
N THR A 147 -6.80 -3.29 -16.71
CA THR A 147 -7.68 -4.40 -16.32
C THR A 147 -8.50 -4.03 -15.08
N ALA A 148 -9.62 -4.72 -14.87
CA ALA A 148 -10.43 -4.55 -13.67
C ALA A 148 -9.62 -4.80 -12.37
N THR A 149 -8.69 -5.75 -12.38
CA THR A 149 -7.79 -6.01 -11.25
C THR A 149 -6.84 -4.85 -10.98
N GLU A 150 -6.32 -4.19 -12.03
CA GLU A 150 -5.47 -3.01 -11.87
C GLU A 150 -6.26 -1.82 -11.31
N HIS A 151 -7.50 -1.62 -11.77
CA HIS A 151 -8.42 -0.65 -11.16
C HIS A 151 -8.65 -0.95 -9.68
N ALA A 152 -8.96 -2.20 -9.34
CA ALA A 152 -9.20 -2.60 -7.95
C ALA A 152 -7.97 -2.38 -7.07
N ARG A 153 -6.76 -2.73 -7.55
CA ARG A 153 -5.51 -2.47 -6.82
C ARG A 153 -5.25 -0.98 -6.63
N ALA A 154 -5.53 -0.16 -7.65
CA ALA A 154 -5.37 1.29 -7.58
C ALA A 154 -6.31 1.90 -6.53
N VAL A 155 -7.58 1.49 -6.52
CA VAL A 155 -8.58 1.91 -5.53
C VAL A 155 -8.16 1.48 -4.12
N ALA A 156 -7.82 0.21 -3.92
CA ALA A 156 -7.41 -0.29 -2.60
C ALA A 156 -6.14 0.40 -2.09
N PHE A 157 -5.16 0.66 -2.96
CA PHE A 157 -3.99 1.45 -2.57
C PHE A 157 -4.38 2.87 -2.17
N ALA A 158 -5.27 3.50 -2.94
CA ALA A 158 -5.68 4.88 -2.72
C ALA A 158 -6.49 5.09 -1.43
N GLU A 159 -7.29 4.10 -1.04
CA GLU A 159 -8.00 4.09 0.24
C GLU A 159 -7.00 4.18 1.41
N VAL A 160 -6.06 3.25 1.48
CA VAL A 160 -5.02 3.24 2.55
C VAL A 160 -4.11 4.47 2.45
N ALA A 161 -3.73 4.85 1.24
CA ALA A 161 -2.89 6.02 0.99
C ALA A 161 -3.58 7.34 1.41
N GLY A 162 -4.90 7.44 1.25
CA GLY A 162 -5.68 8.61 1.68
C GLY A 162 -5.64 8.82 3.18
N GLU A 163 -5.65 7.74 3.96
CA GLU A 163 -5.47 7.77 5.42
C GLU A 163 -4.06 8.21 5.82
N LEU A 164 -3.04 7.84 5.04
CA LEU A 164 -1.64 8.20 5.31
C LEU A 164 -1.28 9.63 4.89
N VAL A 165 -1.90 10.15 3.83
CA VAL A 165 -1.62 11.48 3.25
C VAL A 165 -2.49 12.58 3.85
N GLY A 166 -3.63 12.23 4.45
CA GLY A 166 -4.48 13.19 5.13
C GLY A 166 -3.72 13.93 6.24
N THR A 167 -3.86 15.26 6.29
CA THR A 167 -3.38 16.05 7.42
C THR A 167 -4.16 15.60 8.66
N PRO A 168 -3.52 15.05 9.71
CA PRO A 168 -4.19 14.97 10.99
C PRO A 168 -4.58 16.39 11.43
N PRO A 169 -5.73 16.59 12.09
CA PRO A 169 -6.16 17.92 12.50
C PRO A 169 -5.01 18.64 13.24
N ALA A 170 -4.83 19.93 12.94
CA ALA A 170 -3.85 20.76 13.63
C ALA A 170 -4.23 20.83 15.11
N TYR A 171 -3.45 20.14 15.92
CA TYR A 171 -3.46 20.24 17.37
C TYR A 171 -2.73 21.53 17.73
N ASP A 172 -3.51 22.55 18.08
CA ASP A 172 -3.05 23.80 18.65
C ASP A 172 -2.62 23.46 20.08
N VAL A 173 -1.38 23.75 20.49
CA VAL A 173 -0.82 23.33 21.79
C VAL A 173 -1.17 24.34 22.89
N PRO A 174 -2.24 24.15 23.69
CA PRO A 174 -2.30 24.70 25.02
C PRO A 174 -1.56 23.75 25.98
N SER A 175 -0.68 24.35 26.78
CA SER A 175 -0.15 23.72 27.98
C SER A 175 -1.32 23.18 28.82
N ALA A 176 -1.28 21.87 29.11
CA ALA A 176 -2.33 21.17 29.83
C ALA A 176 -2.61 21.79 31.20
N ASP A 177 -3.84 22.29 31.37
CA ASP A 177 -4.49 22.38 32.68
C ASP A 177 -5.05 21.00 33.04
N PRO A 178 -4.83 20.49 34.26
CA PRO A 178 -5.28 19.16 34.70
C PRO A 178 -6.81 19.02 34.92
N GLU A 179 -7.62 19.94 34.41
CA GLU A 179 -9.08 20.03 34.63
C GLU A 179 -9.95 19.54 33.46
N GLY A 180 -9.36 19.17 32.31
CA GLY A 180 -10.12 18.69 31.14
C GLY A 180 -10.71 17.28 31.32
N THR A 181 -11.89 17.04 30.73
CA THR A 181 -12.49 15.70 30.66
C THR A 181 -11.84 14.92 29.51
N PRO A 182 -11.21 13.74 29.75
CA PRO A 182 -10.57 12.99 28.67
C PRO A 182 -11.59 12.43 27.67
N GLU A 183 -11.33 12.63 26.39
CA GLU A 183 -12.14 12.09 25.30
C GLU A 183 -11.47 10.85 24.70
N VAL A 184 -12.21 9.74 24.68
CA VAL A 184 -11.74 8.47 24.09
C VAL A 184 -12.04 8.48 22.60
N ARG A 185 -11.02 8.22 21.79
CA ARG A 185 -11.13 8.13 20.34
C ARG A 185 -10.19 7.08 19.76
N LEU A 186 -10.41 6.72 18.50
CA LEU A 186 -9.46 5.92 17.74
C LEU A 186 -8.10 6.62 17.67
N ALA A 187 -7.06 5.83 17.86
CA ALA A 187 -5.69 6.23 17.68
C ALA A 187 -5.37 6.49 16.21
N THR A 188 -4.53 7.48 15.95
CA THR A 188 -4.00 7.80 14.63
C THR A 188 -2.47 7.91 14.70
N TYR A 189 -1.81 7.98 13.54
CA TYR A 189 -0.36 8.23 13.49
C TYR A 189 0.05 9.54 14.18
N ALA A 190 -0.83 10.54 14.18
CA ALA A 190 -0.58 11.83 14.80
C ALA A 190 -0.41 11.76 16.32
N ASP A 191 -0.89 10.68 16.94
CA ASP A 191 -0.77 10.46 18.38
C ASP A 191 0.61 9.98 18.80
N THR A 192 1.51 9.66 17.84
CA THR A 192 2.84 9.13 18.13
C THR A 192 3.63 10.02 19.09
N PRO A 193 3.77 11.34 18.87
CA PRO A 193 4.52 12.20 19.78
C PRO A 193 3.83 12.33 21.14
N ALA A 194 2.50 12.38 21.18
CA ALA A 194 1.72 12.50 22.41
C ALA A 194 1.81 11.22 23.27
N LEU A 195 1.77 10.04 22.64
CA LEU A 195 1.95 8.75 23.31
C LEU A 195 3.37 8.62 23.90
N MET A 196 4.40 9.09 23.18
CA MET A 196 5.77 9.09 23.71
C MET A 196 5.90 9.99 24.94
N ARG A 197 5.32 11.20 24.91
CA ARG A 197 5.30 12.10 26.07
C ARG A 197 4.52 11.53 27.25
N MET A 198 3.37 10.89 26.98
CA MET A 198 2.59 10.18 27.99
C MET A 198 3.39 9.06 28.66
N HIS A 199 4.12 8.27 27.89
CA HIS A 199 4.98 7.22 28.43
C HIS A 199 6.15 7.79 29.24
N ASP A 200 6.74 8.91 28.82
CA ASP A 200 7.80 9.60 29.58
C ASP A 200 7.31 10.11 30.95
N ARG A 201 5.99 10.36 31.11
CA ARG A 201 5.36 10.74 32.39
C ARG A 201 4.91 9.57 33.26
N CYS A 202 4.82 8.36 32.70
CA CYS A 202 4.40 7.17 33.44
C CYS A 202 5.47 6.72 34.42
N SER A 203 5.04 6.22 35.59
CA SER A 203 5.96 5.63 36.55
C SER A 203 6.55 4.32 36.02
N ALA A 204 7.72 3.94 36.54
CA ALA A 204 8.34 2.65 36.23
C ALA A 204 7.42 1.46 36.56
N ASP A 205 6.56 1.58 37.57
CA ASP A 205 5.57 0.56 37.93
C ASP A 205 4.45 0.45 36.88
N THR A 206 3.90 1.57 36.41
CA THR A 206 2.93 1.62 35.30
C THR A 206 3.51 0.98 34.03
N VAL A 207 4.75 1.33 33.68
CA VAL A 207 5.45 0.78 32.51
C VAL A 207 5.69 -0.73 32.67
N TYR A 208 6.18 -1.16 33.84
CA TYR A 208 6.44 -2.57 34.10
C TYR A 208 5.16 -3.41 34.01
N LYS A 209 4.05 -2.91 34.56
CA LYS A 209 2.73 -3.57 34.46
C LYS A 209 2.26 -3.70 33.02
N ARG A 210 2.53 -2.71 32.16
CA ARG A 210 2.11 -2.73 30.76
C ARG A 210 2.95 -3.67 29.88
N TYR A 211 4.26 -3.73 30.11
CA TYR A 211 5.19 -4.40 29.17
C TYR A 211 5.92 -5.60 29.76
N ALA A 212 5.75 -5.88 31.06
CA ALA A 212 6.49 -6.89 31.82
C ALA A 212 8.03 -6.75 31.70
N THR A 213 8.51 -5.53 31.39
CA THR A 213 9.92 -5.21 31.24
C THR A 213 10.16 -3.75 31.64
N PRO A 214 11.30 -3.43 32.28
CA PRO A 214 11.67 -2.04 32.57
C PRO A 214 12.07 -1.31 31.28
N LEU A 215 11.08 -0.74 30.60
CA LEU A 215 11.26 0.14 29.44
C LEU A 215 11.59 1.55 29.93
N THR A 216 12.82 2.02 29.68
CA THR A 216 13.23 3.37 30.11
C THR A 216 12.57 4.48 29.32
N ARG A 217 12.32 4.28 28.02
CA ARG A 217 11.61 5.20 27.13
C ARG A 217 10.94 4.45 26.00
N LEU A 218 9.86 5.03 25.49
CA LEU A 218 9.20 4.56 24.28
C LEU A 218 9.81 5.26 23.07
N ASP A 219 10.48 4.50 22.19
CA ASP A 219 10.95 5.06 20.92
C ASP A 219 9.79 5.22 19.93
N GLU A 220 10.01 6.05 18.90
CA GLU A 220 8.97 6.37 17.91
C GLU A 220 8.47 5.12 17.17
N ARG A 221 9.37 4.16 16.90
CA ARG A 221 9.03 2.92 16.21
C ARG A 221 8.07 2.08 17.05
N MET A 222 8.34 1.98 18.35
CA MET A 222 7.52 1.27 19.31
C MET A 222 6.18 1.96 19.50
N ALA A 223 6.16 3.29 19.64
CA ALA A 223 4.94 4.08 19.76
C ALA A 223 4.02 3.87 18.55
N ARG A 224 4.56 3.98 17.33
CA ARG A 224 3.80 3.67 16.10
C ARG A 224 3.25 2.24 16.12
N ARG A 225 4.07 1.25 16.52
CA ARG A 225 3.63 -0.16 16.60
C ARG A 225 2.48 -0.37 17.58
N LEU A 226 2.42 0.38 18.68
CA LEU A 226 1.33 0.31 19.66
C LEU A 226 0.04 0.96 19.16
N LEU A 227 0.14 1.99 18.30
CA LEU A 227 -1.00 2.67 17.70
C LEU A 227 -1.58 1.93 16.49
N LEU A 228 -0.82 0.99 15.90
CA LEU A 228 -1.11 0.30 14.63
C LEU A 228 -1.19 -1.21 14.78
N SER A 229 -1.53 -1.72 15.97
CA SER A 229 -1.80 -3.15 16.09
C SER A 229 -2.93 -3.53 15.14
N GLY A 230 -2.88 -4.71 14.51
CA GLY A 230 -3.88 -5.13 13.53
C GLY A 230 -5.31 -5.23 14.08
N GLY A 231 -5.51 -5.16 15.41
CA GLY A 231 -6.81 -5.04 16.06
C GLY A 231 -7.27 -3.60 16.37
N GLY A 232 -6.45 -2.60 16.06
CA GLY A 232 -6.68 -1.19 16.34
C GLY A 232 -6.22 -0.74 17.73
N ALA A 233 -6.22 0.58 17.94
CA ALA A 233 -5.90 1.20 19.21
C ALA A 233 -6.84 2.38 19.53
N LEU A 234 -7.06 2.62 20.81
CA LEU A 234 -7.78 3.77 21.36
C LEU A 234 -6.83 4.62 22.18
N VAL A 235 -7.06 5.93 22.18
CA VAL A 235 -6.38 6.88 23.08
C VAL A 235 -7.42 7.75 23.79
N ALA A 236 -7.14 8.11 25.03
CA ALA A 236 -7.86 9.18 25.70
C ALA A 236 -7.03 10.47 25.65
N GLY A 237 -7.59 11.52 25.06
CA GLY A 237 -6.93 12.82 24.90
C GLY A 237 -7.48 13.89 25.85
N VAL A 238 -6.62 14.78 26.33
CA VAL A 238 -6.97 16.02 27.02
C VAL A 238 -6.21 17.16 26.35
N GLY A 239 -6.91 17.97 25.56
CA GLY A 239 -6.26 18.89 24.62
C GLY A 239 -5.39 18.09 23.64
N ASP A 240 -4.11 18.45 23.58
CA ASP A 240 -3.10 17.84 22.68
C ASP A 240 -2.32 16.67 23.31
N GLU A 241 -2.66 16.33 24.55
CA GLU A 241 -1.97 15.29 25.30
C GLU A 241 -2.79 14.00 25.35
N VAL A 242 -2.10 12.88 25.20
CA VAL A 242 -2.65 11.54 25.46
C VAL A 242 -2.43 11.23 26.94
N VAL A 243 -3.44 10.67 27.61
CA VAL A 243 -3.40 10.31 29.03
C VAL A 243 -3.71 8.83 29.28
N ASP A 244 -4.23 8.13 28.27
CA ASP A 244 -4.46 6.69 28.27
C ASP A 244 -4.33 6.14 26.85
N ALA A 245 -3.86 4.90 26.73
CA ALA A 245 -3.81 4.17 25.47
C ALA A 245 -4.19 2.70 25.66
N ALA A 246 -5.06 2.20 24.78
CA ALA A 246 -5.45 0.80 24.70
C ALA A 246 -5.12 0.23 23.33
N THR A 247 -4.49 -0.93 23.30
CA THR A 247 -4.07 -1.63 22.08
C THR A 247 -4.72 -3.00 22.02
N VAL A 248 -5.31 -3.34 20.87
CA VAL A 248 -5.92 -4.65 20.63
C VAL A 248 -5.05 -5.46 19.66
N TYR A 249 -4.71 -6.68 20.06
CA TYR A 249 -3.99 -7.64 19.24
C TYR A 249 -4.90 -8.82 18.93
N VAL A 250 -5.18 -9.06 17.66
CA VAL A 250 -5.88 -10.29 17.26
C VAL A 250 -4.87 -11.44 17.33
N VAL A 251 -5.13 -12.41 18.20
CA VAL A 251 -4.26 -13.58 18.41
C VAL A 251 -4.65 -14.69 17.43
N GLU A 252 -5.96 -14.96 17.33
CA GLU A 252 -6.57 -15.89 16.39
C GLU A 252 -8.03 -15.52 16.13
N ALA A 253 -8.72 -16.26 15.24
CA ALA A 253 -10.10 -15.97 14.89
C ALA A 253 -11.02 -16.06 16.12
N GLY A 254 -11.57 -14.91 16.54
CA GLY A 254 -12.45 -14.80 17.71
C GLY A 254 -11.73 -14.58 19.04
N LEU A 255 -10.39 -14.50 19.07
CA LEU A 255 -9.60 -14.21 20.27
C LEU A 255 -8.73 -12.98 20.07
N ALA A 256 -8.90 -11.99 20.94
CA ALA A 256 -8.09 -10.79 20.97
C ALA A 256 -7.52 -10.55 22.37
N GLU A 257 -6.28 -10.09 22.43
CA GLU A 257 -5.65 -9.57 23.63
C GLU A 257 -5.81 -8.04 23.65
N VAL A 258 -6.24 -7.51 24.79
CA VAL A 258 -6.35 -6.07 25.02
C VAL A 258 -5.35 -5.68 26.08
N ALA A 259 -4.53 -4.68 25.79
CA ALA A 259 -3.57 -4.15 26.74
C ALA A 259 -3.70 -2.64 26.84
N LEU A 260 -3.82 -2.14 28.08
CA LEU A 260 -4.10 -0.74 28.39
C LEU A 260 -2.99 -0.13 29.26
N VAL A 261 -2.78 1.17 29.13
CA VAL A 261 -1.88 1.94 29.98
C VAL A 261 -2.48 3.32 30.24
N VAL A 262 -2.70 3.64 31.53
CA VAL A 262 -3.22 4.92 31.99
C VAL A 262 -2.10 5.66 32.73
N GLU A 263 -1.88 6.93 32.36
CA GLU A 263 -0.92 7.80 33.05
C GLU A 263 -1.28 7.91 34.53
N ASP A 264 -0.28 7.81 35.41
CA ASP A 264 -0.45 7.71 36.87
C ASP A 264 -1.41 8.77 37.46
N GLY A 265 -1.33 10.02 37.02
CA GLY A 265 -2.20 11.12 37.49
C GLY A 265 -3.68 10.99 37.10
N TRP A 266 -3.97 10.15 36.12
CA TRP A 266 -5.29 9.90 35.54
C TRP A 266 -5.89 8.54 35.95
N GLN A 267 -5.13 7.72 36.66
CA GLN A 267 -5.62 6.45 37.21
C GLN A 267 -6.73 6.66 38.25
N ARG A 268 -7.57 5.64 38.42
CA ARG A 268 -8.74 5.64 39.35
C ARG A 268 -9.80 6.71 39.03
N ARG A 269 -9.82 7.24 37.79
CA ARG A 269 -10.86 8.13 37.26
C ARG A 269 -11.83 7.44 36.29
N GLY A 270 -11.77 6.11 36.19
CA GLY A 270 -12.66 5.31 35.35
C GLY A 270 -12.22 5.16 33.89
N LEU A 271 -11.05 5.66 33.49
CA LEU A 271 -10.56 5.56 32.11
C LEU A 271 -10.33 4.12 31.67
N GLY A 272 -9.63 3.30 32.46
CA GLY A 272 -9.41 1.88 32.13
C GLY A 272 -10.67 1.00 32.16
N SER A 273 -11.84 1.55 32.50
CA SER A 273 -13.13 0.85 32.48
C SER A 273 -14.07 1.35 31.37
N ARG A 274 -13.74 2.45 30.70
CA ARG A 274 -14.47 2.99 29.56
C ARG A 274 -13.94 2.38 28.27
#